data_AF-A0A1T2KUG7-F1
#
_entry.id   AF-A0A1T2KUG7-F1
#
_cell.length_a   1.000
_cell.length_b   1.000
_cell.length_c   1.000
_cell.angle_alpha   90.00
_cell.angle_beta   90.00
_cell.angle_gamma   90.00
#
_symmetry.space_group_name_H-M   'P 1'
#
loop_
_entity.id
_entity.type
_entity.pdbx_description
1 polymer ?
#
loop_
_entity_poly.entity_id
_entity_poly.type
_entity_poly.pdbx_seq_one_letter_code
_entity_poly.pdbx_strand_id
1 'polypeptide(L)'
;MVVAAGNSGGNAANFSPASCDDILTVSAVGYDKSLAYYSNFGLDIDVAAPGGNMSQNLSGDSDPDGVYSTMGDDTPTYVTYDYVYYHGTSMATPHVAGVIGLMKSANNALTPDDIEAMLINGYLTEDIGPTGFDTSFGHGLIRADLAVSAAKSPPVIPPNLAVYPGELDFGSIFSLATLTASNTGASGLIVIDVSDNQPWLTVAESETTDGLGTYTVHVDRSGLSAGNHNATISFDSNNNDINVNVSLSVGPVDASADVGYIYVQLIDTDTDSVLDTVTPNGSGFYSFTGVPNGNYNIVAGTDYNNDGAICSRGEACGAYTTLYDQQTVTVSGSDETGLNFTVGHEVILSP
;
A
#
# COMPACT_ATOMS: atom_id res chain seq x y z
N MET A 1 -1.09 10.84 -4.10
CA MET A 1 -1.29 11.30 -5.52
C MET A 1 -2.65 10.80 -6.03
N VAL A 2 -3.21 11.26 -7.16
CA VAL A 2 -4.47 10.69 -7.72
C VAL A 2 -4.19 10.04 -9.07
N VAL A 3 -4.52 8.75 -9.23
CA VAL A 3 -4.10 7.91 -10.36
C VAL A 3 -5.31 7.20 -10.97
N ALA A 4 -5.30 6.98 -12.27
CA ALA A 4 -6.33 6.20 -12.96
C ALA A 4 -6.07 4.70 -12.79
N ALA A 5 -7.09 3.92 -12.46
CA ALA A 5 -6.95 2.46 -12.29
C ALA A 5 -6.51 1.70 -13.56
N GLY A 6 -6.70 2.29 -14.75
CA GLY A 6 -6.46 1.65 -16.04
C GLY A 6 -7.76 1.24 -16.75
N ASN A 7 -7.66 0.93 -18.04
CA ASN A 7 -8.81 0.73 -18.94
C ASN A 7 -8.84 -0.66 -19.60
N SER A 8 -8.47 -1.71 -18.86
CA SER A 8 -8.34 -3.08 -19.39
C SER A 8 -9.38 -4.06 -18.83
N GLY A 9 -10.26 -3.64 -17.92
CA GLY A 9 -11.17 -4.54 -17.21
C GLY A 9 -10.43 -5.64 -16.44
N GLY A 10 -9.23 -5.32 -15.93
CA GLY A 10 -8.35 -6.26 -15.23
C GLY A 10 -8.05 -5.84 -13.79
N ASN A 11 -7.26 -6.66 -13.09
CA ASN A 11 -6.84 -6.35 -11.72
C ASN A 11 -5.80 -5.21 -11.71
N ALA A 12 -6.10 -4.10 -11.03
CA ALA A 12 -5.30 -2.88 -10.92
C ALA A 12 -3.89 -3.13 -10.39
N ALA A 13 -3.69 -4.12 -9.53
CA ALA A 13 -2.39 -4.60 -9.06
C ALA A 13 -1.37 -4.89 -10.18
N ASN A 14 -1.83 -5.15 -11.41
CA ASN A 14 -0.97 -5.43 -12.57
C ASN A 14 -0.62 -4.18 -13.40
N PHE A 15 -0.98 -2.98 -12.95
CA PHE A 15 -0.86 -1.75 -13.73
C PHE A 15 -0.18 -0.66 -12.92
N SER A 16 0.99 -0.21 -13.38
CA SER A 16 1.66 0.95 -12.78
C SER A 16 1.24 2.25 -13.48
N PRO A 17 1.07 3.37 -12.76
CA PRO A 17 1.32 3.51 -11.33
C PRO A 17 0.13 3.14 -10.42
N ALA A 18 -0.96 2.56 -10.93
CA ALA A 18 -2.16 2.27 -10.13
C ALA A 18 -1.95 1.27 -8.98
N SER A 19 -0.89 0.45 -9.03
CA SER A 19 -0.49 -0.51 -8.01
C SER A 19 0.60 0.01 -7.06
N CYS A 20 0.94 1.31 -7.12
CA CYS A 20 1.92 1.90 -6.19
C CYS A 20 1.25 2.23 -4.86
N ASP A 21 2.04 2.28 -3.79
CA ASP A 21 1.58 2.74 -2.47
C ASP A 21 1.44 4.28 -2.42
N ASP A 22 0.74 4.79 -1.40
CA ASP A 22 0.54 6.23 -1.13
C ASP A 22 -0.11 7.04 -2.28
N ILE A 23 -0.96 6.36 -3.05
CA ILE A 23 -1.79 6.97 -4.10
C ILE A 23 -3.27 6.68 -3.89
N LEU A 24 -4.10 7.53 -4.49
CA LEU A 24 -5.54 7.33 -4.61
C LEU A 24 -5.85 6.89 -6.04
N THR A 25 -6.06 5.60 -6.21
CA THR A 25 -6.40 4.95 -7.48
C THR A 25 -7.90 4.98 -7.72
N VAL A 26 -8.27 5.49 -8.91
CA VAL A 26 -9.64 5.86 -9.25
C VAL A 26 -10.24 4.93 -10.29
N SER A 27 -11.30 4.23 -9.93
CA SER A 27 -12.13 3.46 -10.86
C SER A 27 -13.18 4.34 -11.55
N ALA A 28 -13.66 3.89 -12.71
CA ALA A 28 -14.64 4.61 -13.52
C ALA A 28 -16.04 4.01 -13.39
N VAL A 29 -17.04 4.86 -13.15
CA VAL A 29 -18.46 4.48 -13.24
C VAL A 29 -19.13 5.07 -14.48
N GLY A 30 -20.14 4.35 -14.97
CA GLY A 30 -21.09 4.81 -15.99
C GLY A 30 -22.21 5.68 -15.42
N TYR A 31 -23.14 6.09 -16.29
CA TYR A 31 -24.29 6.92 -15.93
C TYR A 31 -25.18 6.30 -14.84
N ASP A 32 -25.35 4.98 -14.86
CA ASP A 32 -26.14 4.21 -13.89
C ASP A 32 -25.37 3.86 -12.60
N LYS A 33 -24.19 4.45 -12.40
CA LYS A 33 -23.24 4.16 -11.32
C LYS A 33 -22.68 2.73 -11.33
N SER A 34 -22.89 1.96 -12.40
CA SER A 34 -22.21 0.67 -12.54
C SER A 34 -20.73 0.89 -12.83
N LEU A 35 -19.88 -0.07 -12.45
CA LEU A 35 -18.49 -0.09 -12.89
C LEU A 35 -18.47 -0.08 -14.42
N ALA A 36 -17.72 0.85 -15.02
CA ALA A 36 -17.57 0.90 -16.47
C ALA A 36 -16.84 -0.36 -16.94
N TYR A 37 -17.27 -0.96 -18.05
CA TYR A 37 -16.77 -2.28 -18.51
C TYR A 37 -15.25 -2.33 -18.72
N TYR A 38 -14.63 -1.19 -19.00
CA TYR A 38 -13.19 -1.07 -19.21
C TYR A 38 -12.43 -0.78 -17.91
N SER A 39 -13.09 -0.34 -16.84
CA SER A 39 -12.40 0.05 -15.61
C SER A 39 -11.69 -1.15 -15.03
N ASN A 40 -10.42 -0.99 -14.71
CA ASN A 40 -9.75 -1.93 -13.82
C ASN A 40 -10.41 -1.89 -12.43
N PHE A 41 -10.24 -2.99 -11.71
CA PHE A 41 -10.79 -3.28 -10.39
C PHE A 41 -9.71 -3.95 -9.54
N GLY A 42 -9.90 -4.14 -8.24
CA GLY A 42 -8.93 -4.81 -7.38
C GLY A 42 -8.91 -4.25 -5.97
N LEU A 43 -8.01 -4.77 -5.14
CA LEU A 43 -7.79 -4.23 -3.80
C LEU A 43 -7.14 -2.84 -3.85
N ASP A 44 -6.45 -2.50 -4.94
CA ASP A 44 -5.82 -1.20 -5.16
C ASP A 44 -6.81 -0.10 -5.57
N ILE A 45 -8.13 -0.32 -5.51
CA ILE A 45 -9.11 0.74 -5.84
C ILE A 45 -9.51 1.46 -4.56
N ASP A 46 -9.25 2.77 -4.48
CA ASP A 46 -9.62 3.58 -3.31
C ASP A 46 -10.99 4.23 -3.45
N VAL A 47 -11.34 4.68 -4.66
CA VAL A 47 -12.53 5.49 -4.90
C VAL A 47 -13.01 5.40 -6.33
N ALA A 48 -14.32 5.53 -6.53
CA ALA A 48 -14.93 5.60 -7.84
C ALA A 48 -15.31 7.03 -8.23
N ALA A 49 -15.23 7.35 -9.51
CA ALA A 49 -15.73 8.60 -10.05
C ALA A 49 -16.36 8.45 -11.45
N PRO A 50 -17.18 9.41 -11.91
CA PRO A 50 -17.78 9.35 -13.24
C PRO A 50 -16.72 9.30 -14.35
N GLY A 51 -16.63 8.17 -15.02
CA GLY A 51 -15.75 7.96 -16.17
C GLY A 51 -16.48 7.80 -17.49
N GLY A 52 -17.80 7.59 -17.45
CA GLY A 52 -18.66 7.49 -18.62
C GLY A 52 -18.64 6.12 -19.31
N ASN A 53 -19.54 5.91 -20.26
CA ASN A 53 -19.57 4.75 -21.13
C ASN A 53 -20.17 5.12 -22.49
N MET A 54 -19.32 5.38 -23.49
CA MET A 54 -19.80 5.73 -24.83
C MET A 54 -20.42 4.54 -25.60
N SER A 55 -20.33 3.31 -25.09
CA SER A 55 -20.98 2.14 -25.71
C SER A 55 -22.46 2.00 -25.34
N GLN A 56 -22.93 2.83 -24.41
CA GLN A 56 -24.29 2.82 -23.89
C GLN A 56 -24.93 4.21 -23.98
N ASN A 57 -26.27 4.21 -24.01
CA ASN A 57 -27.10 5.39 -23.81
C ASN A 57 -28.30 4.94 -22.97
N LEU A 58 -28.10 5.02 -21.66
CA LEU A 58 -29.05 4.73 -20.58
C LEU A 58 -29.76 6.00 -20.12
N SER A 59 -29.21 7.18 -20.42
CA SER A 59 -29.84 8.48 -20.17
C SER A 59 -31.13 8.68 -20.97
N GLY A 60 -31.23 8.05 -22.16
CA GLY A 60 -32.43 8.07 -23.01
C GLY A 60 -32.58 9.35 -23.83
N ASP A 61 -31.55 10.20 -23.87
CA ASP A 61 -31.47 11.36 -24.75
C ASP A 61 -30.67 11.03 -26.03
N SER A 62 -30.33 12.04 -26.83
CA SER A 62 -29.56 11.84 -28.07
C SER A 62 -28.05 11.78 -27.86
N ASP A 63 -27.57 12.07 -26.66
CA ASP A 63 -26.17 12.22 -26.34
C ASP A 63 -25.62 10.86 -25.86
N PRO A 64 -24.32 10.58 -26.06
CA PRO A 64 -23.71 9.39 -25.50
C PRO A 64 -23.53 9.56 -23.98
N ASP A 65 -23.54 8.48 -23.22
CA ASP A 65 -23.30 8.50 -21.77
C ASP A 65 -21.80 8.68 -21.42
N GLY A 66 -21.07 9.49 -22.18
CA GLY A 66 -19.69 9.87 -21.91
C GLY A 66 -19.58 11.05 -20.93
N VAL A 67 -18.36 11.35 -20.52
CA VAL A 67 -18.02 12.59 -19.82
C VAL A 67 -17.77 13.67 -20.87
N TYR A 68 -18.58 14.74 -20.85
CA TYR A 68 -18.38 15.90 -21.72
C TYR A 68 -17.22 16.75 -21.22
N SER A 69 -16.17 16.88 -22.04
CA SER A 69 -14.92 17.53 -21.63
C SER A 69 -14.43 18.50 -22.71
N THR A 70 -13.70 19.52 -22.27
CA THR A 70 -12.92 20.37 -23.16
C THR A 70 -11.87 19.55 -23.91
N MET A 71 -11.68 19.85 -25.19
CA MET A 71 -10.70 19.22 -26.07
C MET A 71 -9.94 20.30 -26.86
N GLY A 72 -8.66 20.04 -27.10
CA GLY A 72 -7.85 20.81 -28.04
C GLY A 72 -7.36 19.90 -29.15
N ASP A 73 -7.58 20.29 -30.41
CA ASP A 73 -6.94 19.69 -31.57
C ASP A 73 -5.75 20.56 -31.99
N ASP A 74 -4.55 20.02 -31.83
CA ASP A 74 -3.27 20.63 -32.17
C ASP A 74 -2.69 20.13 -33.50
N THR A 75 -3.45 19.35 -34.26
CA THR A 75 -3.06 18.96 -35.62
C THR A 75 -2.99 20.15 -36.60
N PRO A 76 -3.82 21.21 -36.49
CA PRO A 76 -3.63 22.43 -37.27
C PRO A 76 -2.48 23.29 -36.73
N THR A 77 -2.09 24.34 -37.46
CA THR A 77 -1.01 25.26 -37.04
C THR A 77 -1.31 26.05 -35.75
N TYR A 78 -2.55 26.00 -35.27
CA TYR A 78 -3.00 26.60 -34.02
C TYR A 78 -3.99 25.64 -33.35
N VAL A 79 -3.98 25.61 -32.01
CA VAL A 79 -4.92 24.77 -31.25
C VAL A 79 -6.34 25.25 -31.54
N THR A 80 -7.20 24.32 -31.96
CA THR A 80 -8.64 24.55 -32.06
C THR A 80 -9.32 23.96 -30.83
N TYR A 81 -10.20 24.72 -30.20
CA TYR A 81 -10.89 24.31 -28.98
C TYR A 81 -12.27 23.77 -29.31
N ASP A 82 -12.62 22.65 -28.69
CA ASP A 82 -13.92 22.01 -28.83
C ASP A 82 -14.36 21.40 -27.49
N TYR A 83 -15.56 20.84 -27.46
CA TYR A 83 -16.05 20.00 -26.38
C TYR A 83 -16.55 18.68 -26.95
N VAL A 84 -16.10 17.58 -26.38
CA VAL A 84 -16.41 16.24 -26.86
C VAL A 84 -16.72 15.31 -25.69
N TYR A 85 -17.53 14.30 -25.96
CA TYR A 85 -17.76 13.21 -25.03
C TYR A 85 -16.62 12.20 -25.12
N TYR A 86 -16.04 11.85 -23.98
CA TYR A 86 -15.06 10.77 -23.84
C TYR A 86 -15.47 9.79 -22.74
N HIS A 87 -14.79 8.65 -22.67
CA HIS A 87 -14.86 7.78 -21.51
C HIS A 87 -13.46 7.32 -21.10
N GLY A 88 -13.30 6.96 -19.84
CA GLY A 88 -12.08 6.36 -19.31
C GLY A 88 -11.92 6.57 -17.82
N THR A 89 -11.08 5.76 -17.17
CA THR A 89 -10.55 6.07 -15.83
C THR A 89 -9.76 7.38 -15.82
N SER A 90 -9.19 7.76 -16.98
CA SER A 90 -8.59 9.08 -17.22
C SER A 90 -9.60 10.24 -17.15
N MET A 91 -10.90 10.01 -17.35
CA MET A 91 -11.96 11.00 -17.16
C MET A 91 -12.53 10.99 -15.74
N ALA A 92 -12.48 9.84 -15.05
CA ALA A 92 -12.84 9.71 -13.64
C ALA A 92 -11.83 10.41 -12.72
N THR A 93 -10.53 10.16 -12.93
CA THR A 93 -9.41 10.71 -12.14
C THR A 93 -9.47 12.24 -11.91
N PRO A 94 -9.68 13.10 -12.94
CA PRO A 94 -9.74 14.54 -12.74
C PRO A 94 -10.95 15.01 -11.90
N HIS A 95 -12.04 14.23 -11.82
CA HIS A 95 -13.11 14.53 -10.87
C HIS A 95 -12.63 14.42 -9.43
N VAL A 96 -11.94 13.33 -9.08
CA VAL A 96 -11.37 13.12 -7.74
C VAL A 96 -10.32 14.18 -7.42
N ALA A 97 -9.40 14.44 -8.35
CA ALA A 97 -8.38 15.48 -8.18
C ALA A 97 -9.01 16.88 -7.99
N GLY A 98 -10.08 17.19 -8.73
CA GLY A 98 -10.85 18.43 -8.56
C GLY A 98 -11.53 18.52 -7.19
N VAL A 99 -12.16 17.44 -6.72
CA VAL A 99 -12.76 17.37 -5.38
C VAL A 99 -11.72 17.60 -4.29
N ILE A 100 -10.57 16.93 -4.36
CA ILE A 100 -9.46 17.13 -3.42
C ILE A 100 -8.95 18.57 -3.48
N GLY A 101 -8.85 19.17 -4.67
CA GLY A 101 -8.53 20.59 -4.82
C GLY A 101 -9.53 21.52 -4.14
N LEU A 102 -10.83 21.22 -4.21
CA LEU A 102 -11.87 21.96 -3.49
C LEU A 102 -11.76 21.77 -1.97
N MET A 103 -11.47 20.57 -1.49
CA MET A 103 -11.23 20.30 -0.06
C MET A 103 -10.06 21.14 0.45
N LYS A 104 -8.92 21.12 -0.26
CA LYS A 104 -7.72 21.91 0.06
C LYS A 104 -7.98 23.41 0.02
N SER A 105 -8.81 23.88 -0.92
CA SER A 105 -9.22 25.28 -0.97
C SER A 105 -10.07 25.68 0.23
N ALA A 106 -10.95 24.79 0.71
CA ALA A 106 -11.78 25.03 1.89
C ALA A 106 -10.99 24.95 3.19
N ASN A 107 -9.99 24.05 3.26
CA ASN A 107 -9.10 23.88 4.38
C ASN A 107 -7.70 23.44 3.91
N ASN A 108 -6.78 24.41 3.82
CA ASN A 108 -5.43 24.18 3.33
C ASN A 108 -4.53 23.42 4.34
N ALA A 109 -5.00 23.21 5.57
CA ALA A 109 -4.25 22.49 6.60
C ALA A 109 -4.45 20.97 6.56
N LEU A 110 -5.44 20.47 5.80
CA LEU A 110 -5.63 19.03 5.62
C LEU A 110 -4.33 18.39 5.12
N THR A 111 -3.99 17.19 5.55
CA THR A 111 -2.90 16.37 4.98
C THR A 111 -3.46 15.35 3.98
N PRO A 112 -2.61 14.66 3.20
CA PRO A 112 -3.04 13.45 2.48
C PRO A 112 -3.70 12.44 3.43
N ASP A 113 -3.08 12.16 4.58
CA ASP A 113 -3.58 11.24 5.61
C ASP A 113 -4.96 11.65 6.14
N ASP A 114 -5.23 12.95 6.33
CA ASP A 114 -6.55 13.44 6.74
C ASP A 114 -7.61 13.09 5.69
N ILE A 115 -7.28 13.24 4.39
CA ILE A 115 -8.18 12.98 3.28
C ILE A 115 -8.44 11.48 3.15
N GLU A 116 -7.39 10.67 3.26
CA GLU A 116 -7.48 9.22 3.23
C GLU A 116 -8.28 8.69 4.41
N ALA A 117 -8.01 9.15 5.63
CA ALA A 117 -8.80 8.80 6.81
C ALA A 117 -10.29 9.18 6.63
N MET A 118 -10.57 10.36 6.05
CA MET A 118 -11.95 10.74 5.74
C MET A 118 -12.59 9.86 4.66
N LEU A 119 -11.84 9.43 3.65
CA LEU A 119 -12.28 8.53 2.60
C LEU A 119 -12.64 7.16 3.17
N ILE A 120 -11.71 6.54 3.91
CA ILE A 120 -11.86 5.20 4.51
C ILE A 120 -13.07 5.16 5.46
N ASN A 121 -13.30 6.24 6.20
CA ASN A 121 -14.43 6.35 7.11
C ASN A 121 -15.75 6.79 6.44
N GLY A 122 -15.79 6.87 5.10
CA GLY A 122 -17.02 7.13 4.34
C GLY A 122 -17.54 8.57 4.42
N TYR A 123 -16.71 9.54 4.78
CA TYR A 123 -17.12 10.95 4.88
C TYR A 123 -17.10 11.67 3.53
N LEU A 124 -16.42 11.13 2.52
CA LEU A 124 -16.20 11.80 1.22
C LEU A 124 -17.06 11.23 0.07
N THR A 125 -17.66 10.07 0.27
CA THR A 125 -18.25 9.25 -0.80
C THR A 125 -19.72 8.92 -0.53
N GLU A 126 -20.42 8.58 -1.60
CA GLU A 126 -21.66 7.80 -1.54
C GLU A 126 -21.29 6.33 -1.73
N ASP A 127 -21.54 5.50 -0.72
CA ASP A 127 -21.35 4.05 -0.81
C ASP A 127 -22.27 3.45 -1.88
N ILE A 128 -21.67 2.79 -2.87
CA ILE A 128 -22.35 2.18 -4.01
C ILE A 128 -21.81 0.76 -4.20
N GLY A 129 -22.69 -0.17 -4.57
CA GLY A 129 -22.32 -1.59 -4.65
C GLY A 129 -22.48 -2.31 -3.30
N PRO A 130 -21.62 -3.29 -2.99
CA PRO A 130 -21.57 -3.91 -1.67
C PRO A 130 -21.24 -2.89 -0.57
N THR A 131 -21.84 -3.04 0.61
CA THR A 131 -21.62 -2.08 1.70
C THR A 131 -20.17 -2.06 2.17
N GLY A 132 -19.61 -0.84 2.28
CA GLY A 132 -18.24 -0.62 2.71
C GLY A 132 -17.24 -0.71 1.57
N PHE A 133 -15.99 -1.08 1.88
CA PHE A 133 -14.97 -1.26 0.86
C PHE A 133 -15.30 -2.43 -0.06
N ASP A 134 -15.18 -2.23 -1.37
CA ASP A 134 -15.22 -3.29 -2.36
C ASP A 134 -14.24 -3.07 -3.51
N THR A 135 -13.88 -4.14 -4.22
CA THR A 135 -12.84 -4.11 -5.26
C THR A 135 -13.23 -3.35 -6.53
N SER A 136 -14.48 -2.91 -6.66
CA SER A 136 -14.96 -2.18 -7.85
C SER A 136 -14.99 -0.68 -7.59
N PHE A 137 -15.45 -0.28 -6.41
CA PHE A 137 -15.70 1.13 -6.09
C PHE A 137 -14.80 1.67 -4.97
N GLY A 138 -13.95 0.84 -4.37
CA GLY A 138 -13.17 1.20 -3.20
C GLY A 138 -14.10 1.61 -2.07
N HIS A 139 -13.94 2.83 -1.56
CA HIS A 139 -14.82 3.42 -0.56
C HIS A 139 -16.07 4.12 -1.13
N GLY A 140 -16.36 3.94 -2.43
CA GLY A 140 -17.59 4.40 -3.07
C GLY A 140 -17.40 5.55 -4.06
N LEU A 141 -18.51 6.15 -4.49
CA LEU A 141 -18.54 7.22 -5.48
C LEU A 141 -18.21 8.57 -4.83
N ILE A 142 -17.17 9.25 -5.31
CA ILE A 142 -16.75 10.56 -4.76
C ILE A 142 -17.88 11.60 -4.86
N ARG A 143 -18.09 12.36 -3.77
CA ARG A 143 -19.13 13.40 -3.67
C ARG A 143 -18.53 14.73 -3.25
N ALA A 144 -18.48 15.69 -4.17
CA ALA A 144 -17.92 17.02 -3.92
C ALA A 144 -18.60 17.76 -2.75
N ASP A 145 -19.91 17.60 -2.59
CA ASP A 145 -20.69 18.22 -1.52
C ASP A 145 -20.35 17.65 -0.14
N LEU A 146 -20.21 16.32 -0.02
CA LEU A 146 -19.79 15.66 1.21
C LEU A 146 -18.34 16.03 1.54
N ALA A 147 -17.45 15.90 0.55
CA ALA A 147 -16.03 16.13 0.72
C ALA A 147 -15.71 17.57 1.16
N VAL A 148 -16.31 18.58 0.54
CA VAL A 148 -16.11 19.98 0.94
C VAL A 148 -16.73 20.28 2.31
N SER A 149 -17.84 19.62 2.66
CA SER A 149 -18.44 19.77 3.99
C SER A 149 -17.53 19.20 5.07
N ALA A 150 -16.99 18.00 4.86
CA ALA A 150 -15.98 17.38 5.72
C ALA A 150 -14.72 18.25 5.83
N ALA A 151 -14.23 18.81 4.73
CA ALA A 151 -13.05 19.69 4.76
C ALA A 151 -13.25 20.95 5.62
N LYS A 152 -14.44 21.58 5.55
CA LYS A 152 -14.79 22.78 6.34
C LYS A 152 -15.00 22.49 7.82
N SER A 153 -15.42 21.28 8.15
CA SER A 153 -15.65 20.84 9.52
C SER A 153 -15.18 19.40 9.64
N PRO A 154 -13.84 19.20 9.74
CA PRO A 154 -13.24 17.88 9.77
C PRO A 154 -13.93 16.99 10.80
N PRO A 155 -14.46 15.83 10.40
CA PRO A 155 -15.03 14.89 11.34
C PRO A 155 -13.94 14.38 12.28
N VAL A 156 -14.34 14.04 13.50
CA VAL A 156 -13.46 13.32 14.42
C VAL A 156 -13.39 11.88 13.93
N ILE A 157 -12.25 11.48 13.36
CA ILE A 157 -12.01 10.10 12.96
C ILE A 157 -12.01 9.23 14.22
N PRO A 158 -12.85 8.18 14.31
CA PRO A 158 -12.90 7.31 15.49
C PRO A 158 -11.50 6.72 15.79
N PRO A 159 -11.13 6.52 17.07
CA PRO A 159 -9.90 5.83 17.42
C PRO A 159 -9.84 4.47 16.72
N ASN A 160 -8.71 4.08 16.13
CA ASN A 160 -8.59 2.83 15.39
C ASN A 160 -7.19 2.24 15.60
N LEU A 161 -7.15 1.01 16.10
CA LEU A 161 -5.91 0.27 16.28
C LEU A 161 -5.33 -0.11 14.92
N ALA A 162 -4.04 0.14 14.74
CA ALA A 162 -3.21 -0.41 13.67
C ALA A 162 -2.00 -1.10 14.29
N VAL A 163 -1.54 -2.21 13.69
CA VAL A 163 -0.32 -2.93 14.13
C VAL A 163 0.57 -3.15 12.92
N TYR A 164 1.84 -2.79 13.05
CA TYR A 164 2.83 -2.90 11.98
C TYR A 164 4.12 -3.59 12.46
N PRO A 165 4.72 -4.48 11.65
CA PRO A 165 4.17 -5.07 10.43
C PRO A 165 2.94 -5.96 10.70
N GLY A 166 2.07 -6.12 9.69
CA GLY A 166 0.86 -6.95 9.77
C GLY A 166 1.13 -8.47 9.71
N GLU A 167 2.37 -8.85 9.37
CA GLU A 167 2.86 -10.23 9.34
C GLU A 167 4.32 -10.28 9.77
N LEU A 168 4.74 -11.40 10.38
CA LEU A 168 6.12 -11.67 10.78
C LEU A 168 6.58 -13.02 10.23
N ASP A 169 7.54 -13.02 9.30
CA ASP A 169 8.23 -14.24 8.88
C ASP A 169 9.63 -14.33 9.50
N PHE A 170 9.82 -15.28 10.40
CA PHE A 170 11.11 -15.55 11.03
C PHE A 170 12.01 -16.47 10.18
N GLY A 171 11.48 -17.07 9.11
CA GLY A 171 12.17 -18.03 8.27
C GLY A 171 12.83 -19.16 9.09
N SER A 172 14.02 -19.59 8.68
CA SER A 172 14.79 -20.63 9.36
C SER A 172 15.84 -20.12 10.35
N ILE A 173 16.04 -18.80 10.44
CA ILE A 173 17.21 -18.20 11.12
C ILE A 173 16.81 -17.23 12.23
N PHE A 174 15.89 -16.30 11.98
CA PHE A 174 15.60 -15.22 12.92
C PHE A 174 14.83 -15.72 14.13
N SER A 175 15.13 -15.22 15.32
CA SER A 175 14.39 -15.57 16.55
C SER A 175 13.78 -14.36 17.25
N LEU A 176 13.98 -13.15 16.72
CA LEU A 176 13.52 -11.90 17.33
C LEU A 176 13.01 -10.95 16.25
N ALA A 177 11.86 -10.33 16.49
CA ALA A 177 11.28 -9.27 15.67
C ALA A 177 10.56 -8.25 16.57
N THR A 178 10.10 -7.14 15.99
CA THR A 178 9.36 -6.09 16.69
C THR A 178 8.04 -5.79 15.98
N LEU A 179 7.02 -5.43 16.75
CA LEU A 179 5.75 -4.90 16.28
C LEU A 179 5.51 -3.52 16.92
N THR A 180 4.78 -2.66 16.23
CA THR A 180 4.33 -1.37 16.74
C THR A 180 2.82 -1.28 16.64
N ALA A 181 2.15 -1.11 17.78
CA ALA A 181 0.73 -0.81 17.85
C ALA A 181 0.51 0.71 17.92
N SER A 182 -0.33 1.27 17.06
CA SER A 182 -0.59 2.70 16.98
C SER A 182 -2.09 3.01 16.86
N ASN A 183 -2.46 4.24 17.19
CA ASN A 183 -3.81 4.75 16.99
C ASN A 183 -3.82 5.64 15.74
N THR A 184 -4.64 5.29 14.75
CA THR A 184 -4.79 6.03 13.49
C THR A 184 -5.96 7.02 13.50
N GLY A 185 -6.64 7.18 14.64
CA GLY A 185 -7.78 8.09 14.79
C GLY A 185 -7.69 8.99 16.03
N ALA A 186 -8.84 9.42 16.53
CA ALA A 186 -8.93 10.28 17.70
C ALA A 186 -8.36 9.64 18.97
N SER A 187 -8.02 10.47 19.95
CA SER A 187 -7.52 10.01 21.26
C SER A 187 -8.51 9.09 21.99
N GLY A 188 -7.99 8.18 22.82
CA GLY A 188 -8.80 7.32 23.70
C GLY A 188 -8.82 5.84 23.30
N LEU A 189 -8.04 5.45 22.29
CA LEU A 189 -7.74 4.05 22.02
C LEU A 189 -6.90 3.46 23.15
N ILE A 190 -7.25 2.27 23.62
CA ILE A 190 -6.51 1.50 24.60
C ILE A 190 -6.47 0.06 24.11
N VAL A 191 -5.29 -0.56 24.08
CA VAL A 191 -5.16 -2.00 23.87
C VAL A 191 -5.48 -2.71 25.19
N ILE A 192 -6.49 -3.57 25.15
CA ILE A 192 -7.04 -4.28 26.29
C ILE A 192 -6.21 -5.52 26.62
N ASP A 193 -5.82 -6.27 25.60
CA ASP A 193 -5.03 -7.49 25.74
C ASP A 193 -4.15 -7.72 24.50
N VAL A 194 -3.00 -8.35 24.72
CA VAL A 194 -2.13 -8.85 23.66
C VAL A 194 -1.75 -10.29 23.99
N SER A 195 -2.09 -11.21 23.09
CA SER A 195 -1.91 -12.64 23.32
C SER A 195 -1.34 -13.36 22.10
N ASP A 196 -0.70 -14.50 22.32
CA ASP A 196 -0.25 -15.42 21.27
C ASP A 196 -0.88 -16.81 21.43
N ASN A 197 -0.96 -17.57 20.35
CA ASN A 197 -1.67 -18.85 20.30
C ASN A 197 -0.76 -20.09 20.22
N GLN A 198 0.56 -19.94 20.39
CA GLN A 198 1.51 -21.05 20.27
C GLN A 198 2.58 -21.02 21.37
N PRO A 199 2.94 -22.17 21.97
CA PRO A 199 3.91 -22.21 23.07
C PRO A 199 5.35 -21.87 22.66
N TRP A 200 5.64 -21.87 21.37
CA TRP A 200 6.94 -21.50 20.81
C TRP A 200 7.03 -20.00 20.46
N LEU A 201 5.93 -19.26 20.58
CA LEU A 201 5.84 -17.83 20.31
C LEU A 201 5.74 -17.10 21.65
N THR A 202 6.32 -15.91 21.73
CA THR A 202 6.13 -15.01 22.87
C THR A 202 6.11 -13.58 22.37
N VAL A 203 5.03 -12.86 22.69
CA VAL A 203 4.93 -11.41 22.49
C VAL A 203 5.05 -10.71 23.84
N ALA A 204 5.86 -9.65 23.91
CA ALA A 204 6.06 -8.88 25.13
C ALA A 204 6.06 -7.38 24.84
N GLU A 205 5.38 -6.62 25.70
CA GLU A 205 5.46 -5.17 25.70
C GLU A 205 6.89 -4.70 26.01
N SER A 206 7.42 -3.78 25.19
CA SER A 206 8.74 -3.19 25.41
C SER A 206 8.61 -1.74 25.86
N GLU A 207 7.94 -0.91 25.04
CA GLU A 207 7.75 0.51 25.30
C GLU A 207 6.33 0.92 24.89
N THR A 208 5.39 0.81 25.83
CA THR A 208 3.96 1.07 25.57
C THR A 208 3.39 2.15 26.49
N THR A 209 2.37 2.86 26.01
CA THR A 209 1.47 3.70 26.80
C THR A 209 0.04 3.35 26.37
N ASP A 210 -0.81 2.95 27.31
CA ASP A 210 -2.15 2.40 27.04
C ASP A 210 -2.13 1.21 26.06
N GLY A 211 -1.03 0.44 26.08
CA GLY A 211 -0.76 -0.68 25.18
C GLY A 211 -0.47 -0.29 23.72
N LEU A 212 -0.33 1.00 23.43
CA LEU A 212 0.19 1.49 22.14
C LEU A 212 1.69 1.74 22.26
N GLY A 213 2.45 1.34 21.24
CA GLY A 213 3.90 1.41 21.22
C GLY A 213 4.54 0.10 20.75
N THR A 214 5.76 -0.15 21.20
CA THR A 214 6.60 -1.21 20.65
C THR A 214 6.51 -2.51 21.47
N TYR A 215 6.38 -3.62 20.75
CA TYR A 215 6.37 -4.98 21.24
C TYR A 215 7.56 -5.75 20.67
N THR A 216 8.11 -6.66 21.46
CA THR A 216 9.14 -7.61 21.01
C THR A 216 8.52 -8.99 20.87
N VAL A 217 8.79 -9.65 19.75
CA VAL A 217 8.29 -10.98 19.42
C VAL A 217 9.47 -11.95 19.35
N HIS A 218 9.39 -13.03 20.11
CA HIS A 218 10.39 -14.09 20.16
C HIS A 218 9.82 -15.42 19.68
N VAL A 219 10.63 -16.18 18.93
CA VAL A 219 10.30 -17.56 18.56
C VAL A 219 11.35 -18.54 19.07
N ASP A 220 10.88 -19.61 19.73
CA ASP A 220 11.70 -20.74 20.17
C ASP A 220 11.47 -21.95 19.26
N ARG A 221 12.48 -22.31 18.47
CA ARG A 221 12.42 -23.49 17.59
C ARG A 221 12.70 -24.79 18.34
N SER A 222 13.08 -24.73 19.61
CA SER A 222 13.44 -25.90 20.38
C SER A 222 12.24 -26.85 20.51
N GLY A 223 12.46 -28.11 20.16
CA GLY A 223 11.41 -29.14 20.24
C GLY A 223 10.37 -29.12 19.12
N LEU A 224 10.43 -28.18 18.17
CA LEU A 224 9.57 -28.20 16.98
C LEU A 224 10.06 -29.26 15.98
N SER A 225 9.10 -29.93 15.32
CA SER A 225 9.40 -30.86 14.22
C SER A 225 9.84 -30.11 12.96
N ALA A 226 10.57 -30.77 12.07
CA ALA A 226 10.88 -30.18 10.77
C ALA A 226 9.60 -29.87 9.96
N GLY A 227 9.56 -28.70 9.32
CA GLY A 227 8.42 -28.14 8.58
C GLY A 227 8.20 -26.65 8.88
N ASN A 228 7.16 -26.10 8.27
CA ASN A 228 6.69 -24.74 8.52
C ASN A 228 5.73 -24.75 9.71
N HIS A 229 5.83 -23.72 10.56
CA HIS A 229 4.97 -23.52 11.72
C HIS A 229 4.38 -22.12 11.66
N ASN A 230 3.07 -22.02 11.92
CA ASN A 230 2.33 -20.77 11.89
C ASN A 230 1.69 -20.50 13.25
N ALA A 231 1.60 -19.23 13.61
CA ALA A 231 0.98 -18.72 14.81
C ALA A 231 0.28 -17.39 14.52
N THR A 232 -0.43 -16.90 15.52
CA THR A 232 -1.12 -15.61 15.48
C THR A 232 -0.86 -14.88 16.79
N ILE A 233 -0.57 -13.58 16.67
CA ILE A 233 -0.61 -12.63 17.78
C ILE A 233 -1.92 -11.84 17.64
N SER A 234 -2.71 -11.78 18.70
CA SER A 234 -3.97 -11.04 18.76
C SER A 234 -3.82 -9.80 19.64
N PHE A 235 -4.20 -8.65 19.10
CA PHE A 235 -4.33 -7.39 19.82
C PHE A 235 -5.81 -7.04 19.94
N ASP A 236 -6.33 -7.05 21.15
CA ASP A 236 -7.71 -6.66 21.44
C ASP A 236 -7.74 -5.20 21.91
N SER A 237 -8.66 -4.38 21.41
CA SER A 237 -8.78 -2.98 21.85
C SER A 237 -10.21 -2.59 22.18
N ASN A 238 -10.39 -1.40 22.75
CA ASN A 238 -11.71 -0.85 23.03
C ASN A 238 -12.49 -0.39 21.78
N ASN A 239 -11.92 -0.52 20.57
CA ASN A 239 -12.57 -0.13 19.32
C ASN A 239 -12.55 -1.23 18.25
N ASN A 240 -11.39 -1.83 17.98
CA ASN A 240 -11.21 -2.89 16.99
C ASN A 240 -10.04 -3.82 17.34
N ASP A 241 -10.12 -5.07 16.89
CA ASP A 241 -9.10 -6.08 17.16
C ASP A 241 -8.27 -6.35 15.91
N ILE A 242 -6.98 -6.64 16.09
CA ILE A 242 -6.05 -6.97 14.99
C ILE A 242 -5.34 -8.30 15.27
N ASN A 243 -5.23 -9.12 14.22
CA ASN A 243 -4.43 -10.33 14.23
C ASN A 243 -3.21 -10.17 13.33
N VAL A 244 -2.02 -10.47 13.86
CA VAL A 244 -0.75 -10.52 13.13
C VAL A 244 -0.38 -11.98 12.91
N ASN A 245 -0.16 -12.36 11.65
CA ASN A 245 0.29 -13.70 11.31
C ASN A 245 1.79 -13.85 11.59
N VAL A 246 2.19 -14.99 12.13
CA VAL A 246 3.60 -15.30 12.42
C VAL A 246 3.97 -16.65 11.81
N SER A 247 5.05 -16.71 11.04
CA SER A 247 5.58 -17.94 10.47
C SER A 247 7.04 -18.18 10.82
N LEU A 248 7.42 -19.45 10.91
CA LEU A 248 8.81 -19.89 10.94
C LEU A 248 8.98 -21.24 10.25
N SER A 249 10.22 -21.58 9.92
CA SER A 249 10.60 -22.89 9.37
C SER A 249 11.61 -23.58 10.26
N VAL A 250 11.42 -24.88 10.45
CA VAL A 250 12.34 -25.77 11.18
C VAL A 250 12.79 -26.86 10.25
N GLY A 251 14.09 -27.12 10.18
CA GLY A 251 14.63 -28.15 9.31
C GLY A 251 16.10 -27.90 9.06
N PRO A 252 16.82 -28.87 8.45
CA PRO A 252 18.11 -28.55 7.88
C PRO A 252 17.91 -27.41 6.89
N VAL A 253 18.70 -26.35 7.02
CA VAL A 253 18.88 -25.42 5.90
C VAL A 253 19.50 -26.28 4.80
N ASP A 254 18.72 -26.67 3.80
CA ASP A 254 19.24 -27.45 2.67
C ASP A 254 20.20 -26.52 1.91
N ALA A 255 21.48 -26.57 2.31
CA ALA A 255 22.54 -25.66 1.89
C ALA A 255 23.05 -26.00 0.48
N SER A 256 22.12 -26.16 -0.47
CA SER A 256 22.44 -26.23 -1.90
C SER A 256 21.65 -25.23 -2.74
N ALA A 257 20.64 -24.57 -2.19
CA ALA A 257 19.98 -23.45 -2.84
C ALA A 257 20.70 -22.17 -2.40
N ASP A 258 21.67 -21.75 -3.21
CA ASP A 258 22.34 -20.46 -3.10
C ASP A 258 21.76 -19.56 -4.18
N VAL A 259 21.15 -18.43 -3.78
CA VAL A 259 20.63 -17.41 -4.71
C VAL A 259 21.77 -16.66 -5.41
N GLY A 260 23.04 -16.86 -5.00
CA GLY A 260 24.20 -16.20 -5.57
C GLY A 260 24.66 -15.00 -4.75
N TYR A 261 25.57 -14.20 -5.32
CA TYR A 261 26.06 -12.98 -4.68
C TYR A 261 24.94 -11.93 -4.59
N ILE A 262 24.57 -11.59 -3.35
CA ILE A 262 23.56 -10.57 -3.05
C ILE A 262 24.24 -9.20 -2.90
N TYR A 263 23.63 -8.18 -3.51
CA TYR A 263 23.92 -6.78 -3.26
C TYR A 263 22.70 -6.16 -2.59
N VAL A 264 22.91 -5.36 -1.54
CA VAL A 264 21.87 -4.56 -0.88
C VAL A 264 22.11 -3.10 -1.22
N GLN A 265 21.13 -2.45 -1.83
CA GLN A 265 21.14 -1.06 -2.25
C GLN A 265 20.27 -0.21 -1.32
N LEU A 266 20.80 0.94 -0.92
CA LEU A 266 20.07 2.01 -0.25
C LEU A 266 19.68 3.04 -1.29
N ILE A 267 18.39 3.25 -1.53
CA ILE A 267 17.85 4.08 -2.61
C ILE A 267 17.15 5.28 -1.98
N ASP A 268 17.54 6.49 -2.38
CA ASP A 268 16.86 7.72 -1.95
C ASP A 268 15.48 7.82 -2.62
N THR A 269 14.41 7.96 -1.83
CA THR A 269 13.04 7.94 -2.35
C THR A 269 12.66 9.21 -3.11
N ASP A 270 13.36 10.32 -2.85
CA ASP A 270 13.06 11.60 -3.52
C ASP A 270 13.70 11.66 -4.91
N THR A 271 14.89 11.06 -5.06
CA THR A 271 15.66 11.10 -6.33
C THR A 271 15.67 9.79 -7.10
N ASP A 272 15.19 8.70 -6.52
CA ASP A 272 15.24 7.34 -7.06
C ASP A 272 16.66 6.89 -7.44
N SER A 273 17.65 7.37 -6.68
CA SER A 273 19.06 7.10 -6.94
C SER A 273 19.66 6.22 -5.85
N VAL A 274 20.45 5.23 -6.25
CA VAL A 274 21.25 4.40 -5.33
C VAL A 274 22.29 5.27 -4.64
N LEU A 275 22.12 5.45 -3.32
CA LEU A 275 23.04 6.18 -2.46
C LEU A 275 24.26 5.34 -2.08
N ASP A 276 24.04 4.06 -1.75
CA ASP A 276 25.10 3.13 -1.37
C ASP A 276 24.72 1.67 -1.70
N THR A 277 25.74 0.82 -1.87
CA THR A 277 25.58 -0.61 -2.15
C THR A 277 26.55 -1.42 -1.29
N VAL A 278 26.01 -2.37 -0.52
CA VAL A 278 26.77 -3.25 0.37
C VAL A 278 26.52 -4.73 0.05
N THR A 279 27.42 -5.59 0.50
CA THR A 279 27.26 -7.04 0.41
C THR A 279 26.99 -7.59 1.82
N PRO A 280 25.92 -8.38 2.02
CA PRO A 280 25.67 -9.00 3.31
C PRO A 280 26.76 -10.03 3.61
N ASN A 281 27.07 -10.22 4.89
CA ASN A 281 28.03 -11.25 5.30
C ASN A 281 27.44 -12.66 5.17
N GLY A 282 28.22 -13.70 5.47
CA GLY A 282 27.78 -15.10 5.38
C GLY A 282 26.63 -15.49 6.32
N SER A 283 26.17 -14.59 7.18
CA SER A 283 24.99 -14.75 8.03
C SER A 283 23.84 -13.82 7.62
N GLY A 284 23.94 -13.14 6.47
CA GLY A 284 22.91 -12.24 5.93
C GLY A 284 22.93 -10.82 6.49
N PHE A 285 23.83 -10.49 7.43
CA PHE A 285 23.86 -9.14 8.00
C PHE A 285 24.49 -8.14 7.04
N TYR A 286 23.86 -6.98 6.92
CA TYR A 286 24.35 -5.82 6.18
C TYR A 286 24.23 -4.56 7.06
N SER A 287 24.93 -3.50 6.68
CA SER A 287 24.84 -2.20 7.35
C SER A 287 25.29 -1.09 6.43
N PHE A 288 24.57 0.02 6.42
CA PHE A 288 25.00 1.28 5.80
C PHE A 288 25.52 2.21 6.90
N THR A 289 26.59 2.96 6.63
CA THR A 289 27.20 3.86 7.63
C THR A 289 27.26 5.28 7.12
N GLY A 290 26.94 6.26 7.98
CA GLY A 290 26.97 7.67 7.59
C GLY A 290 25.84 8.07 6.64
N VAL A 291 24.71 7.38 6.72
CA VAL A 291 23.50 7.69 5.95
C VAL A 291 22.97 9.06 6.39
N PRO A 292 22.78 10.02 5.46
CA PRO A 292 22.16 11.31 5.77
C PRO A 292 20.73 11.16 6.28
N ASN A 293 20.21 12.20 6.92
CA ASN A 293 18.79 12.23 7.24
C ASN A 293 17.98 12.33 5.93
N GLY A 294 16.97 11.48 5.80
CA GLY A 294 16.22 11.33 4.57
C GLY A 294 15.32 10.09 4.61
N ASN A 295 14.67 9.84 3.48
CA ASN A 295 13.78 8.71 3.28
C ASN A 295 14.41 7.75 2.27
N TYR A 296 14.44 6.46 2.61
CA TYR A 296 15.16 5.47 1.82
C TYR A 296 14.39 4.18 1.64
N ASN A 297 14.49 3.59 0.45
CA ASN A 297 14.13 2.21 0.20
C ASN A 297 15.38 1.32 0.29
N ILE A 298 15.21 0.10 0.78
CA ILE A 298 16.28 -0.90 0.84
C ILE A 298 15.88 -2.07 -0.03
N VAL A 299 16.63 -2.31 -1.10
CA VAL A 299 16.40 -3.39 -2.05
C VAL A 299 17.63 -4.28 -2.08
N ALA A 300 17.45 -5.60 -2.17
CA ALA A 300 18.56 -6.50 -2.44
C ALA A 300 18.25 -7.50 -3.53
N GLY A 301 19.27 -7.87 -4.27
CA GLY A 301 19.15 -8.86 -5.33
C GLY A 301 20.49 -9.32 -5.85
N THR A 302 20.43 -10.26 -6.78
CA THR A 302 21.60 -10.66 -7.56
C THR A 302 21.76 -9.79 -8.79
N ASP A 303 23.00 -9.65 -9.23
CA ASP A 303 23.38 -9.08 -10.53
C ASP A 303 24.17 -10.15 -11.30
N TYR A 304 23.45 -10.97 -12.06
CA TYR A 304 24.02 -12.10 -12.79
C TYR A 304 24.62 -11.71 -14.13
N ASN A 305 24.10 -10.66 -14.76
CA ASN A 305 24.60 -10.15 -16.02
C ASN A 305 25.71 -9.08 -15.84
N ASN A 306 26.00 -8.70 -14.58
CA ASN A 306 27.03 -7.76 -14.15
C ASN A 306 26.88 -6.39 -14.82
N ASP A 307 25.65 -5.91 -14.93
CA ASP A 307 25.32 -4.59 -15.48
C ASP A 307 25.11 -3.51 -14.41
N GLY A 308 25.18 -3.90 -13.13
CA GLY A 308 25.00 -3.02 -11.98
C GLY A 308 23.55 -2.81 -11.57
N ALA A 309 22.58 -3.33 -12.33
CA ALA A 309 21.19 -3.43 -11.91
C ALA A 309 20.99 -4.76 -11.16
N ILE A 310 20.23 -4.71 -10.08
CA ILE A 310 19.75 -5.90 -9.37
C ILE A 310 18.28 -6.14 -9.73
N CYS A 311 17.78 -7.34 -9.45
CA CYS A 311 16.36 -7.67 -9.59
C CYS A 311 15.84 -7.72 -11.03
N SER A 312 16.72 -7.97 -11.99
CA SER A 312 16.33 -8.25 -13.37
C SER A 312 15.61 -9.59 -13.50
N ARG A 313 14.99 -9.82 -14.66
CA ARG A 313 14.27 -11.08 -14.93
C ARG A 313 15.20 -12.29 -14.78
N GLY A 314 14.89 -13.16 -13.81
CA GLY A 314 15.66 -14.37 -13.49
C GLY A 314 16.70 -14.18 -12.37
N GLU A 315 16.84 -12.97 -11.85
CA GLU A 315 17.63 -12.68 -10.65
C GLU A 315 16.79 -12.90 -9.40
N ALA A 316 17.48 -13.17 -8.29
CA ALA A 316 16.82 -13.14 -7.00
C ALA A 316 16.63 -11.68 -6.60
N CYS A 317 15.51 -11.39 -5.96
CA CYS A 317 15.16 -10.06 -5.51
C CYS A 317 14.44 -10.11 -4.16
N GLY A 318 14.57 -9.03 -3.41
CA GLY A 318 13.95 -8.80 -2.12
C GLY A 318 14.06 -7.31 -1.79
N ALA A 319 13.21 -6.83 -0.91
CA ALA A 319 13.30 -5.47 -0.39
C ALA A 319 12.84 -5.46 1.06
N TYR A 320 13.25 -4.45 1.83
CA TYR A 320 12.74 -4.23 3.17
C TYR A 320 11.21 -4.23 3.12
N THR A 321 10.60 -4.97 4.07
CA THR A 321 9.25 -5.54 4.06
C THR A 321 9.01 -6.57 2.96
N THR A 322 8.61 -6.17 1.76
CA THR A 322 8.52 -7.07 0.60
C THR A 322 8.78 -6.31 -0.69
N LEU A 323 8.91 -7.00 -1.82
CA LEU A 323 9.03 -6.32 -3.12
C LEU A 323 7.76 -5.58 -3.56
N TYR A 324 6.61 -6.01 -3.06
CA TYR A 324 5.30 -5.53 -3.48
C TYR A 324 4.66 -4.57 -2.46
N ASP A 325 5.33 -4.36 -1.33
CA ASP A 325 4.97 -3.44 -0.25
C ASP A 325 6.30 -2.99 0.36
N GLN A 326 6.99 -2.06 -0.30
CA GLN A 326 8.30 -1.56 0.11
C GLN A 326 8.13 -0.39 1.06
N GLN A 327 8.50 -0.59 2.32
CA GLN A 327 8.32 0.44 3.32
C GLN A 327 9.52 1.40 3.35
N THR A 328 9.21 2.70 3.39
CA THR A 328 10.22 3.75 3.45
C THR A 328 10.86 3.78 4.84
N VAL A 329 12.18 3.77 4.88
CA VAL A 329 12.97 3.96 6.10
C VAL A 329 13.32 5.43 6.23
N THR A 330 12.76 6.10 7.23
CA THR A 330 13.12 7.49 7.57
C THR A 330 14.28 7.53 8.55
N VAL A 331 15.44 8.00 8.09
CA VAL A 331 16.61 8.24 8.95
C VAL A 331 16.53 9.65 9.53
N SER A 332 16.50 9.75 10.86
CA SER A 332 16.29 11.03 11.57
C SER A 332 17.33 11.33 12.66
N GLY A 333 18.59 10.94 12.43
CA GLY A 333 19.71 11.20 13.34
C GLY A 333 19.91 10.15 14.44
N SER A 334 19.23 9.01 14.31
CA SER A 334 19.41 7.78 15.10
C SER A 334 19.81 6.60 14.21
N ASP A 335 20.35 5.54 14.82
CA ASP A 335 20.59 4.27 14.13
C ASP A 335 19.25 3.55 13.93
N GLU A 336 18.93 3.21 12.69
CA GLU A 336 17.76 2.40 12.35
C GLU A 336 18.13 0.90 12.35
N THR A 337 17.31 0.08 13.00
CA THR A 337 17.56 -1.37 13.15
C THR A 337 16.28 -2.19 12.89
N GLY A 338 16.39 -3.51 12.82
CA GLY A 338 15.23 -4.38 12.56
C GLY A 338 14.76 -4.38 11.11
N LEU A 339 15.59 -3.89 10.19
CA LEU A 339 15.28 -3.74 8.77
C LEU A 339 15.38 -5.09 8.00
N ASN A 340 14.82 -6.17 8.53
CA ASN A 340 14.99 -7.51 7.98
C ASN A 340 14.07 -7.77 6.79
N PHE A 341 14.52 -8.58 5.83
CA PHE A 341 13.71 -9.06 4.70
C PHE A 341 14.32 -10.30 4.05
N THR A 342 13.56 -10.93 3.15
CA THR A 342 13.99 -12.13 2.39
C THR A 342 14.32 -11.78 0.95
N VAL A 343 15.32 -12.46 0.38
CA VAL A 343 15.68 -12.38 -1.05
C VAL A 343 15.41 -13.74 -1.69
N GLY A 344 14.69 -13.77 -2.81
CA GLY A 344 14.33 -15.02 -3.49
C GLY A 344 14.02 -14.83 -4.97
N HIS A 345 13.80 -15.93 -5.68
CA HIS A 345 13.35 -15.89 -7.07
C HIS A 345 11.82 -15.84 -7.15
N GLU A 346 11.31 -15.02 -8.06
CA GLU A 346 9.88 -15.00 -8.37
C GLU A 346 9.46 -16.31 -9.08
N VAL A 347 8.50 -17.04 -8.50
CA VAL A 347 7.96 -18.27 -9.08
C VAL A 347 6.58 -18.00 -9.65
N ILE A 348 6.51 -17.76 -10.96
CA ILE A 348 5.23 -17.59 -11.67
C ILE A 348 4.70 -18.96 -12.07
N LEU A 349 3.66 -19.44 -11.38
CA LEU A 349 2.88 -20.59 -11.83
C LEU A 349 1.75 -20.10 -12.74
N SER A 350 1.87 -20.39 -14.04
CA SER A 350 0.77 -20.21 -14.99
C SER A 350 -0.05 -21.51 -15.07
N PRO A 351 -1.39 -21.45 -15.15
CA PRO A 351 -2.26 -22.62 -15.25
C PRO A 351 -2.01 -23.48 -16.51
#